data_AF-A0A965PBT0-F1
#
_entry.id   AF-A0A965PBT0-F1
#
_cell.length_a   1.000
_cell.length_b   1.000
_cell.length_c   1.000
_cell.angle_alpha   90.00
_cell.angle_beta   90.00
_cell.angle_gamma   90.00
#
_symmetry.space_group_name_H-M   'P 1'
#
loop_
_entity.id
_entity.type
_entity.pdbx_description
1 polymer ?
#
loop_
_entity_poly.entity_id
_entity_poly.type
_entity_poly.pdbx_seq_one_letter_code
_entity_poly.pdbx_strand_id
1 'polypeptide(L)'
;MSFAEHELTAMAEEELASACDLTWPELTRITPWGDSYEGFAPSGRTVEVERRYLWALDPEGAIVVEVEVRDAAARTGVETRAVLAPPA
;
A
#
# COMPACT_ATOMS: atom_id res chain seq x y z
N MET A 1 -3.49 -18.89 7.77
CA MET A 1 -3.81 -17.48 7.99
C MET A 1 -4.51 -17.33 9.32
N SER A 2 -3.96 -16.53 10.23
CA SER A 2 -4.60 -16.21 11.51
C SER A 2 -5.64 -15.09 11.37
N PHE A 3 -6.51 -14.88 12.37
CA PHE A 3 -7.45 -13.74 12.36
C PHE A 3 -6.70 -12.39 12.27
N ALA A 4 -5.61 -12.25 13.02
CA ALA A 4 -4.77 -11.05 12.99
C ALA A 4 -4.16 -10.81 11.60
N GLU A 5 -3.70 -11.86 10.93
CA GLU A 5 -3.16 -11.78 9.57
C GLU A 5 -4.25 -11.38 8.56
N HIS A 6 -5.48 -11.89 8.72
CA HIS A 6 -6.60 -11.50 7.88
C HIS A 6 -6.97 -10.01 8.03
N GLU A 7 -6.93 -9.48 9.25
CA GLU A 7 -7.13 -8.04 9.49
C GLU A 7 -6.09 -7.19 8.76
N LEU A 8 -4.81 -7.55 8.86
CA LEU A 8 -3.73 -6.82 8.20
C LEU A 8 -3.84 -6.92 6.67
N THR A 9 -4.21 -8.08 6.14
CA THR A 9 -4.48 -8.26 4.70
C THR A 9 -5.61 -7.37 4.23
N ALA A 10 -6.75 -7.38 4.92
CA ALA A 10 -7.91 -6.56 4.54
C ALA A 10 -7.55 -5.06 4.54
N MET A 11 -6.85 -4.57 5.57
CA MET A 11 -6.39 -3.19 5.61
C MET A 11 -5.41 -2.86 4.47
N ALA A 12 -4.46 -3.74 4.19
CA ALA A 12 -3.48 -3.52 3.12
C ALA A 12 -4.18 -3.44 1.74
N GLU A 13 -5.17 -4.29 1.51
CA GLU A 13 -5.98 -4.28 0.28
C GLU A 13 -6.84 -3.02 0.15
N GLU A 14 -7.48 -2.57 1.23
CA GLU A 14 -8.26 -1.32 1.26
C GLU A 14 -7.38 -0.10 0.99
N GLU A 15 -6.21 -0.04 1.62
CA GLU A 15 -5.25 1.04 1.42
C GLU A 15 -4.62 1.03 0.03
N LEU A 16 -4.36 -0.16 -0.53
CA LEU A 16 -3.94 -0.28 -1.93
C LEU A 16 -5.01 0.22 -2.88
N ALA A 17 -6.28 -0.15 -2.66
CA ALA A 17 -7.39 0.33 -3.47
C ALA A 17 -7.48 1.87 -3.41
N SER A 18 -7.40 2.45 -2.22
CA SER A 18 -7.40 3.92 -2.07
C SER A 18 -6.21 4.59 -2.75
N ALA A 19 -5.01 4.01 -2.66
CA ALA A 19 -3.82 4.53 -3.34
C ALA A 19 -3.94 4.42 -4.88
N CYS A 20 -4.60 3.37 -5.39
CA CYS A 20 -4.85 3.18 -6.80
C CYS A 20 -5.96 4.09 -7.38
N ASP A 21 -6.82 4.67 -6.53
CA ASP A 21 -7.86 5.62 -6.95
C ASP A 21 -7.31 7.03 -7.24
N LEU A 22 -6.03 7.30 -6.95
CA LEU A 22 -5.37 8.54 -7.32
C LEU A 22 -5.31 8.70 -8.85
N THR A 23 -5.45 9.94 -9.32
CA THR A 23 -5.33 10.24 -10.75
C THR A 23 -3.90 10.04 -11.25
N TRP A 24 -3.72 9.73 -12.54
CA TRP A 24 -2.38 9.56 -13.12
C TRP A 24 -1.43 10.76 -12.89
N PRO A 25 -1.88 12.04 -12.98
CA PRO A 25 -1.04 13.19 -12.64
C PRO A 25 -0.65 13.26 -11.16
N GLU A 26 -1.51 12.80 -10.24
CA GLU A 26 -1.19 12.74 -8.81
C GLU A 26 -0.14 11.65 -8.54
N LEU A 27 -0.35 10.45 -9.10
CA LEU A 27 0.59 9.33 -9.01
C LEU A 27 1.98 9.70 -9.56
N THR A 28 2.02 10.31 -10.75
CA THR A 28 3.27 10.77 -11.37
C THR A 28 3.99 11.82 -10.52
N ARG A 29 3.23 12.71 -9.85
CA ARG A 29 3.80 13.77 -9.01
C ARG A 29 4.46 13.22 -7.75
N ILE A 30 3.88 12.20 -7.14
CA ILE A 30 4.39 11.62 -5.89
C ILE A 30 5.47 10.56 -6.14
N THR A 31 5.45 9.86 -7.27
CA THR A 31 6.47 8.85 -7.62
C THR A 31 7.85 9.51 -7.83
N PRO A 32 8.95 9.01 -7.23
CA PRO A 32 9.12 7.71 -6.58
C PRO A 32 9.07 7.76 -5.05
N TRP A 33 8.40 8.76 -4.48
CA TRP A 33 8.28 8.93 -3.05
C TRP A 33 7.11 8.11 -2.49
N GLY A 34 7.08 7.96 -1.17
CA GLY A 34 6.03 7.29 -0.44
C GLY A 34 5.65 8.07 0.82
N ASP A 35 4.78 7.50 1.62
CA ASP A 35 4.47 7.99 2.96
C ASP A 35 4.24 6.85 3.95
N SER A 36 4.24 7.22 5.23
CA SER A 36 3.97 6.30 6.33
C SER A 36 3.13 7.00 7.38
N TYR A 37 2.18 6.29 7.99
CA TYR A 37 1.36 6.79 9.08
C TYR A 37 0.90 5.65 10.01
N GLU A 38 0.42 6.03 11.19
CA GLU A 38 -0.19 5.09 12.13
C GLU A 38 -1.68 4.91 11.83
N GLY A 39 -2.13 3.67 11.76
CA GLY A 39 -3.53 3.27 11.61
C GLY A 39 -3.98 2.37 12.75
N PHE A 40 -5.25 1.95 12.71
CA PHE A 40 -5.84 1.03 13.69
C PHE A 40 -6.46 -0.16 12.98
N ALA A 41 -6.04 -1.37 13.35
CA ALA A 41 -6.71 -2.60 12.94
C ALA A 41 -8.13 -2.67 13.51
N PRO A 42 -9.06 -3.46 12.93
CA PRO A 42 -10.41 -3.62 13.45
C PRO A 42 -10.46 -4.07 14.92
N SER A 43 -9.47 -4.85 15.36
CA SER A 43 -9.24 -5.22 16.76
C SER A 43 -8.81 -4.08 17.68
N GLY A 44 -8.58 -2.87 17.16
CA GLY A 44 -8.14 -1.67 17.88
C GLY A 44 -6.63 -1.58 18.09
N ARG A 45 -5.85 -2.52 17.55
CA ARG A 45 -4.38 -2.50 17.63
C ARG A 45 -3.80 -1.41 16.73
N THR A 46 -2.80 -0.69 17.23
CA THR A 46 -2.01 0.24 16.41
C THR A 46 -1.18 -0.53 15.39
N VAL A 47 -1.24 -0.08 14.15
CA VAL A 47 -0.43 -0.61 13.03
C VAL A 47 0.25 0.54 12.32
N GLU A 48 1.39 0.28 11.71
CA GLU A 48 2.06 1.21 10.79
C GLU A 48 1.64 0.85 9.36
N VAL A 49 1.20 1.85 8.60
CA VAL A 49 0.90 1.72 7.18
C VAL A 49 1.98 2.46 6.41
N GLU A 50 2.57 1.82 5.41
CA GLU A 50 3.56 2.41 4.51
C GLU A 50 3.10 2.24 3.06
N ARG A 51 3.09 3.33 2.30
CA ARG A 51 2.76 3.35 0.87
C ARG A 51 3.97 3.78 0.08
N ARG A 52 4.34 3.01 -0.94
CA ARG A 52 5.48 3.27 -1.82
C ARG A 52 4.99 3.35 -3.26
N TYR A 53 5.38 4.40 -3.96
CA TYR A 53 5.09 4.59 -5.37
C TYR A 53 6.42 4.52 -6.12
N LEU A 54 6.58 3.57 -7.02
CA LEU A 54 7.85 3.29 -7.71
C LEU A 54 7.64 3.29 -9.21
N TRP A 55 8.59 3.82 -9.97
CA TRP A 55 8.60 3.62 -11.42
C TRP A 55 8.83 2.14 -11.73
N ALA A 56 7.92 1.55 -12.49
CA ALA A 56 8.05 0.17 -12.94
C ALA A 56 9.19 0.06 -13.96
N LEU A 57 9.97 -1.02 -13.86
CA LEU A 57 10.95 -1.38 -14.88
C LEU A 57 10.27 -2.03 -16.10
N ASP A 58 9.20 -2.78 -15.87
CA ASP A 58 8.38 -3.45 -16.89
C ASP A 58 6.92 -3.54 -16.41
N PRO A 59 5.94 -3.01 -17.18
CA PRO A 59 6.11 -2.21 -18.39
C PRO A 59 6.72 -0.83 -18.09
N GLU A 60 7.56 -0.35 -19.00
CA GLU A 60 8.18 0.98 -18.88
C GLU A 60 7.11 2.08 -18.81
N GLY A 61 7.30 3.04 -17.90
CA GLY A 61 6.38 4.16 -17.70
C GLY A 61 5.15 3.84 -16.83
N ALA A 62 4.99 2.59 -16.39
CA ALA A 62 4.01 2.25 -15.35
C ALA A 62 4.51 2.62 -13.95
N ILE A 63 3.59 2.63 -12.98
CA ILE A 63 3.86 2.89 -11.57
C ILE A 63 3.49 1.64 -10.76
N VAL A 64 4.41 1.13 -9.95
CA VAL A 64 4.14 0.12 -8.92
C VAL A 64 3.69 0.85 -7.67
N VAL A 65 2.51 0.51 -7.17
CA VAL A 65 1.99 0.96 -5.87
C VAL A 65 2.13 -0.21 -4.91
N GLU A 66 2.90 -0.05 -3.85
CA GLU A 66 3.08 -1.06 -2.81
C GLU A 66 2.55 -0.50 -1.49
N VAL A 67 1.80 -1.33 -0.77
CA VAL A 67 1.29 -1.01 0.56
C VAL A 67 1.74 -2.10 1.51
N GLU A 68 2.36 -1.69 2.62
CA GLU A 68 2.70 -2.58 3.72
C GLU A 68 1.96 -2.14 4.98
N VAL A 69 1.34 -3.08 5.68
CA VAL A 69 0.74 -2.87 6.99
C VAL A 69 1.46 -3.73 8.01
N ARG A 70 2.07 -3.11 9.02
CA ARG A 70 2.90 -3.76 10.05
C ARG A 70 2.31 -3.58 11.44
N ASP A 71 2.14 -4.67 12.18
CA ASP A 71 1.93 -4.67 13.62
C ASP A 71 3.30 -4.84 14.30
N ALA A 72 3.87 -3.74 14.78
CA ALA A 72 5.18 -3.71 15.42
C ALA A 72 5.22 -4.54 16.72
N ALA A 73 4.11 -4.59 17.47
CA ALA A 73 4.04 -5.33 18.73
C ALA A 73 4.02 -6.84 18.49
N ALA A 74 3.26 -7.29 17.49
CA ALA A 74 3.23 -8.68 17.06
C ALA A 74 4.43 -9.09 16.19
N ARG A 75 5.20 -8.12 15.68
CA ARG A 75 6.29 -8.30 14.72
C ARG A 75 5.85 -9.04 13.45
N THR A 76 4.67 -8.69 12.96
CA THR A 76 4.06 -9.25 11.75
C THR A 76 3.70 -8.14 10.79
N GLY A 77 3.67 -8.44 9.49
CA GLY A 77 3.22 -7.50 8.47
C GLY A 77 2.72 -8.20 7.23
N VAL A 78 1.94 -7.48 6.43
CA VAL A 78 1.44 -7.91 5.13
C VAL A 78 1.76 -6.84 4.12
N GLU A 79 2.29 -7.24 2.96
CA GLU A 79 2.51 -6.38 1.81
C GLU A 79 1.57 -6.79 0.68
N THR A 80 1.00 -5.80 0.00
CA THR A 80 0.25 -5.96 -1.25
C THR A 80 0.72 -4.94 -2.27
N ARG A 81 0.48 -5.20 -3.55
CA ARG A 81 0.90 -4.29 -4.61
C ARG A 81 0.03 -4.36 -5.86
N ALA A 82 0.05 -3.27 -6.62
CA ALA A 82 -0.53 -3.17 -7.96
C ALA A 82 0.45 -2.49 -8.93
N VAL A 83 0.27 -2.75 -10.23
CA VAL A 83 0.97 -2.03 -11.30
C VAL A 83 -0.05 -1.27 -12.11
N LEU A 84 0.11 0.05 -12.18
CA LEU A 84 -0.77 0.96 -12.90
C LEU A 84 -0.08 1.42 -14.19
N ALA A 85 -0.70 1.11 -15.32
CA ALA A 85 -0.25 1.60 -16.62
C ALA A 85 -0.73 3.04 -16.86
N PRO A 86 0.01 3.84 -17.65
CA PRO A 86 -0.47 5.14 -18.09
C PRO A 86 -1.81 5.00 -18.84
N PRO A 87 -2.71 5.99 -18.73
CA PRO A 87 -3.94 6.00 -19.51
C PRO A 87 -3.63 5.99 -21.02
N ALA A 88 -4.51 5.34 -21.80
CA ALA A 88 -4.40 5.21 -23.26
C ALA A 88 -4.63 6.54 -24.01
#